data_AF-A0A7J2LF27-F1
#
_entry.id   AF-A0A7J2LF27-F1
#
_cell.length_a   1.000
_cell.length_b   1.000
_cell.length_c   1.000
_cell.angle_alpha   90.00
_cell.angle_beta   90.00
_cell.angle_gamma   90.00
#
_symmetry.space_group_name_H-M   'P 1'
#
loop_
_entity.id
_entity.type
_entity.pdbx_description
1 polymer ?
#
loop_
_entity_poly.entity_id
_entity_poly.type
_entity_poly.pdbx_seq_one_letter_code
_entity_poly.pdbx_strand_id
1 'polypeptide(L)' 'MVAVSSEKSDVEEEGQDIIYECVVCGRRVSWKNLQFRGGRIRCPNEKCKSLVLRKVRPPVVKRIKCE' A
#
# COMPACT_ATOMS: atom_id res chain seq x y z
N MET A 1 4.14 28.53 15.56
CA MET A 1 5.13 28.56 14.46
C MET A 1 4.77 27.46 13.49
N VAL A 2 4.34 27.90 12.29
CA VAL A 2 4.16 27.23 10.99
C VAL A 2 3.30 25.95 10.91
N ALA A 3 2.20 26.12 10.16
CA ALA A 3 1.42 25.13 9.40
C ALA A 3 2.34 24.08 8.70
N VAL A 4 1.89 22.89 8.28
CA VAL A 4 0.91 22.66 7.22
C VAL A 4 0.32 21.26 7.36
N SER A 5 -1.00 21.20 7.52
CA SER A 5 -1.84 20.09 7.06
C SER A 5 -1.62 19.92 5.56
N SER A 6 -0.81 18.95 5.16
CA SER A 6 -0.59 18.63 3.74
C SER A 6 -1.67 17.66 3.27
N GLU A 7 -2.87 18.19 3.07
CA GLU A 7 -3.81 17.67 2.09
C GLU A 7 -3.38 18.26 0.74
N LYS A 8 -2.84 17.42 -0.15
CA LYS A 8 -2.68 17.74 -1.58
C LYS A 8 -3.34 16.63 -2.38
N SER A 9 -4.50 16.99 -2.92
CA SER A 9 -5.29 16.30 -3.92
C SER A 9 -4.72 16.52 -5.31
N ASP A 10 -4.52 15.45 -6.06
CA ASP A 10 -4.50 15.47 -7.52
C ASP A 10 -5.44 14.35 -7.99
N VAL A 11 -6.57 14.76 -8.56
CA VAL A 11 -7.53 13.88 -9.23
C VAL A 11 -7.12 13.87 -10.71
N GLU A 12 -6.77 12.70 -11.25
CA GLU A 12 -7.21 12.19 -12.56
C GLU A 12 -6.39 10.95 -12.99
N GLU A 13 -7.16 9.86 -13.22
CA GLU A 13 -6.88 8.64 -14.01
C GLU A 13 -5.78 7.64 -13.57
N GLU A 14 -6.15 6.36 -13.64
CA GLU A 14 -5.27 5.17 -13.74
C GLU A 14 -4.77 4.49 -12.45
N GLY A 15 -5.67 3.77 -11.79
CA GLY A 15 -5.32 2.62 -10.93
C GLY A 15 -5.28 2.95 -9.43
N GLN A 16 -6.21 2.34 -8.68
CA GLN A 16 -6.20 2.33 -7.22
C GLN A 16 -4.78 2.01 -6.71
N ASP A 17 -4.19 2.94 -5.94
CA ASP A 17 -2.84 2.78 -5.39
C ASP A 17 -2.77 1.42 -4.66
N ILE A 18 -1.92 0.51 -5.13
CA ILE A 18 -1.94 -0.87 -4.64
C ILE A 18 -1.40 -0.88 -3.21
N ILE A 19 -2.26 -1.23 -2.26
CA ILE A 19 -1.90 -1.34 -0.86
C ILE A 19 -1.38 -2.75 -0.58
N TYR A 20 -0.21 -2.81 0.05
CA TYR A 20 0.41 -4.01 0.56
C TYR A 20 0.39 -4.01 2.09
N GLU A 21 0.24 -5.18 2.70
CA GLU A 21 0.21 -5.40 4.14
C GLU A 21 1.34 -6.33 4.54
N CYS A 22 2.19 -5.92 5.50
CA CYS A 22 3.24 -6.81 5.99
C CYS A 22 2.64 -7.94 6.82
N VAL A 23 2.98 -9.19 6.49
CA VAL A 23 2.46 -10.38 7.20
C VAL A 23 2.94 -10.45 8.65
N VAL A 24 4.12 -9.89 8.94
CA VAL A 24 4.75 -10.00 10.28
C VAL A 24 4.30 -8.88 11.22
N CYS A 25 4.19 -7.63 10.75
CA CYS A 25 3.83 -6.49 11.59
C CYS A 25 2.48 -5.84 11.27
N GLY A 26 1.76 -6.33 10.26
CA GLY A 26 0.45 -5.80 9.84
C GLY A 26 0.48 -4.40 9.22
N ARG A 27 1.67 -3.80 9.04
CA ARG A 27 1.77 -2.43 8.50
C ARG A 27 1.34 -2.39 7.04
N ARG A 28 0.46 -1.43 6.71
CA ARG A 28 0.03 -1.13 5.35
C ARG A 28 1.01 -0.16 4.67
N VAL A 29 1.34 -0.43 3.42
CA VAL A 29 2.33 0.29 2.62
C VAL A 29 1.81 0.40 1.19
N SER A 30 1.85 1.59 0.59
CA SER A 30 1.50 1.75 -0.83
C SER A 30 2.64 1.29 -1.74
N TRP A 31 2.29 0.86 -2.95
CA TRP A 31 3.24 0.46 -3.98
C TRP A 31 4.29 1.55 -4.28
N LYS A 32 3.86 2.81 -4.34
CA LYS A 32 4.75 3.96 -4.56
C LYS A 32 5.86 4.03 -3.51
N ASN A 33 5.55 3.81 -2.23
CA ASN A 33 6.53 3.81 -1.15
C ASN A 33 7.54 2.65 -1.23
N LEU A 34 7.15 1.52 -1.81
CA LEU A 34 8.03 0.37 -2.03
C LEU A 34 8.99 0.60 -3.20
N GLN A 35 8.52 1.23 -4.29
CA GLN A 35 9.36 1.55 -5.44
C GLN A 35 10.50 2.52 -5.09
N PHE A 36 10.23 3.52 -4.24
CA PHE A 36 11.21 4.53 -3.81
C PHE A 36 12.46 3.97 -3.11
N ARG A 37 12.44 2.72 -2.63
CA ARG A 37 13.58 2.08 -1.94
C ARG A 37 14.45 1.19 -2.84
N GLY A 38 14.47 1.46 -4.14
CA GLY A 38 15.33 0.75 -5.11
C GLY A 38 14.81 -0.64 -5.46
N GLY A 39 13.49 -0.80 -5.57
CA GLY A 39 12.85 -2.04 -6.03
C GLY A 39 12.85 -3.21 -5.04
N ARG A 40 13.43 -3.04 -3.83
CA ARG A 40 13.36 -4.07 -2.79
C ARG A 40 12.03 -4.01 -2.06
N ILE A 41 11.24 -5.08 -2.21
CA ILE A 41 9.97 -5.28 -1.49
C ILE A 41 10.30 -5.59 -0.02
N ARG A 42 10.52 -4.54 0.78
CA ARG A 42 10.80 -4.66 2.22
C ARG A 42 9.79 -3.83 3.00
N CYS A 43 9.34 -4.37 4.12
CA CYS A 43 8.56 -3.59 5.06
C CYS A 43 9.37 -2.35 5.53
N PRO A 44 8.76 -1.15 5.56
CA PRO A 44 9.45 0.09 5.90
C PRO A 44 9.78 0.21 7.39
N ASN A 45 9.27 -0.69 8.22
CA ASN A 45 9.49 -0.69 9.66
C ASN A 45 10.93 -1.15 9.97
N GLU A 46 11.68 -0.35 10.72
CA GLU A 46 13.09 -0.66 11.06
C GLU A 46 13.23 -1.92 11.92
N LYS A 47 12.21 -2.20 12.75
CA LYS A 47 12.15 -3.40 13.59
C LYS A 47 11.67 -4.64 12.81
N CYS A 48 10.89 -4.44 11.76
CA CYS A 48 10.30 -5.51 10.97
C CYS A 48 10.80 -5.39 9.53
N LYS A 49 11.93 -6.05 9.25
CA LYS A 49 12.65 -6.02 7.98
C LYS A 49 12.16 -7.08 6.97
N SER A 50 10.95 -7.61 7.18
CA SER A 50 10.36 -8.69 6.41
C SER A 50 10.19 -8.31 4.93
N LEU A 51 10.41 -9.28 4.06
CA LEU A 51 10.27 -9.16 2.61
C LEU A 51 8.90 -9.66 2.11
N VAL A 52 8.09 -10.22 3.00
CA VAL A 52 6.80 -10.80 2.67
C VAL A 52 5.70 -9.77 2.94
N LEU A 53 5.08 -9.31 1.86
CA LEU A 53 3.95 -8.38 1.89
C LEU A 53 2.76 -8.97 1.12
N ARG A 54 1.56 -8.87 1.69
CA ARG A 54 0.30 -9.33 1.09
C ARG A 54 -0.39 -8.17 0.38
N LYS A 55 -0.76 -8.34 -0.90
CA LYS A 55 -1.60 -7.36 -1.61
C LYS A 55 -2.99 -7.33 -0.99
N VAL A 56 -3.41 -6.18 -0.48
CA VAL A 56 -4.77 -5.99 0.02
C VAL A 56 -5.71 -5.93 -1.19
N ARG A 57 -6.68 -6.84 -1.25
CA ARG A 57 -7.67 -6.80 -2.33
C ARG A 57 -8.54 -5.57 -2.11
N PRO A 58 -8.66 -4.66 -3.10
CA PRO A 58 -9.64 -3.59 -3.01
C PRO A 58 -11.05 -4.22 -2.89
N PRO A 59 -12.00 -3.51 -2.25
CA PRO A 59 -13.36 -3.98 -2.07
C PRO A 59 -14.12 -3.94 -3.41
N VAL A 60 -13.70 -4.74 -4.39
CA VAL A 60 -14.43 -4.98 -5.63
C VAL A 60 -15.33 -6.18 -5.38
N VAL A 61 -16.63 -5.97 -5.50
CA VAL A 61 -17.64 -7.02 -5.34
C VAL A 61 -17.42 -8.07 -6.42
N LYS A 62 -16.93 -9.24 -6.02
CA LYS A 62 -16.85 -10.41 -6.91
C LYS A 62 -18.22 -11.08 -6.94
N ARG A 63 -18.93 -10.99 -8.07
CA ARG A 63 -20.14 -11.79 -8.31
C ARG A 63 -19.72 -13.18 -8.77
N ILE A 64 -20.02 -14.19 -7.97
CA ILE A 64 -19.72 -15.60 -8.26
C ILE A 64 -21.06 -16.25 -8.59
N LYS A 65 -21.18 -16.90 -9.76
CA LYS A 65 -22.37 -17.71 -10.06
C LYS A 65 -22.30 -18.96 -9.17
N CYS A 66 -23.41 -19.31 -8.54
CA CYS A 66 -23.56 -20.64 -7.96
C CYS A 66 -23.85 -21.62 -9.10
N GLU A 67 -23.07 -22.69 -9.20
CA GLU A 67 -23.44 -23.90 -9.93
C GLU A 67 -24.36 -24.77 -9.06
#